data_AF-A0A497K8M1-F1
#
_entry.id   AF-A0A497K8M1-F1
#
_cell.length_a   1.000
_cell.length_b   1.000
_cell.length_c   1.000
_cell.angle_alpha   90.00
_cell.angle_beta   90.00
_cell.angle_gamma   90.00
#
_symmetry.space_group_name_H-M   'P 1'
#
loop_
_entity.id
_entity.type
_entity.pdbx_description
1 polymer ?
#
loop_
_entity_poly.entity_id
_entity_poly.type
_entity_poly.pdbx_seq_one_letter_code
_entity_poly.pdbx_strand_id
1 'polypeptide(L)'
;MIKPQPKIKHMRGTEKPTSPTQIIEEIEQKCEKCAILTPITCATKCKLWKIKREFRRLHEIMKTSNYMINLLNTLKNKRRLQILEMLSKRELSLPSVQQELKKHGYHHSQETIAREYLAPLIDVGLAGRENNRYYATIFGFKINELIKDFHEIAEIFPTHSECYEEIAISILIEKSRTYKELKQFIPAKSVARVLQRLQKSGLIYAPKERDYIFYFKTRRDPSKLEFSLTERRVYENIPADGIPARKLAEKTGISLRRTYKYLRRLRRKKLVFARKQPKTYTLTEKGFKTAMILNEIRKLVADFLAATAMLTKDSEILEKLMPDTKRRKTKRKEREIFPLTVLAPYRLTSK
;
A
#
# COMPACT_ATOMS: atom_id res chain seq x y z
N MET A 1 -55.03 -7.44 -15.59
CA MET A 1 -54.00 -8.48 -15.36
C MET A 1 -52.61 -7.86 -15.35
N ILE A 2 -52.08 -7.57 -14.16
CA ILE A 2 -50.78 -6.94 -13.96
C ILE A 2 -49.72 -8.05 -14.02
N LYS A 3 -48.90 -8.06 -15.07
CA LYS A 3 -47.75 -8.97 -15.16
C LYS A 3 -46.76 -8.62 -14.03
N PRO A 4 -46.32 -9.59 -13.22
CA PRO A 4 -45.35 -9.31 -12.17
C PRO A 4 -44.00 -8.93 -12.79
N GLN A 5 -43.44 -7.80 -12.34
CA GLN A 5 -42.08 -7.42 -12.69
C GLN A 5 -41.08 -8.44 -12.15
N PRO A 6 -40.01 -8.77 -12.90
CA PRO A 6 -39.00 -9.69 -12.44
C PRO A 6 -38.25 -9.08 -11.25
N LYS A 7 -38.33 -9.74 -10.09
CA LYS A 7 -37.54 -9.43 -8.90
C LYS A 7 -36.06 -9.41 -9.28
N ILE A 8 -35.44 -8.25 -9.08
CA ILE A 8 -34.02 -8.01 -9.32
C ILE A 8 -33.21 -8.85 -8.32
N LYS A 9 -32.69 -9.99 -8.77
CA LYS A 9 -31.53 -10.61 -8.12
C LYS A 9 -30.34 -9.69 -8.38
N HIS A 10 -29.86 -9.02 -7.33
CA HIS A 10 -28.49 -8.52 -7.32
C HIS A 10 -27.57 -9.69 -7.70
N MET A 11 -26.51 -9.45 -8.49
CA MET A 11 -25.37 -10.35 -8.58
C MET A 11 -24.70 -10.43 -7.19
N ARG A 12 -25.34 -11.17 -6.28
CA ARG A 12 -24.82 -11.69 -5.03
C ARG A 12 -24.83 -13.20 -5.23
N GLY A 13 -23.76 -13.70 -5.83
CA GLY A 13 -23.52 -15.12 -6.04
C GLY A 13 -22.05 -15.35 -5.79
N THR A 14 -21.77 -16.31 -4.93
CA THR A 14 -20.48 -16.85 -4.49
C THR A 14 -19.63 -17.37 -5.66
N GLU A 15 -19.07 -16.48 -6.46
CA GLU A 15 -18.04 -16.81 -7.44
C GLU A 15 -16.74 -16.10 -7.03
N LYS A 16 -15.61 -16.79 -7.21
CA LYS A 16 -14.25 -16.31 -6.90
C LYS A 16 -14.08 -14.85 -7.33
N PRO A 17 -13.26 -14.04 -6.63
CA PRO A 17 -13.09 -12.64 -7.00
C PRO A 17 -12.52 -12.54 -8.43
N THR A 18 -13.39 -12.28 -9.40
CA THR A 18 -13.04 -11.94 -10.78
C THR A 18 -12.04 -10.78 -10.73
N SER A 19 -10.91 -10.92 -11.42
CA SER A 19 -9.88 -9.88 -11.42
C SER A 19 -10.43 -8.60 -12.05
N PRO A 20 -9.92 -7.41 -11.70
CA PRO A 20 -10.40 -6.15 -12.28
C PRO A 20 -10.36 -6.16 -13.82
N THR A 21 -9.33 -6.78 -14.40
CA THR A 21 -9.18 -6.95 -15.85
C THR A 21 -10.27 -7.84 -16.46
N GLN A 22 -10.56 -8.99 -15.84
CA GLN A 22 -11.63 -9.89 -16.28
C GLN A 22 -13.00 -9.20 -16.23
N ILE A 23 -13.26 -8.39 -15.20
CA ILE A 23 -14.48 -7.59 -15.09
C ILE A 23 -14.60 -6.67 -16.31
N ILE A 24 -13.53 -5.99 -16.70
CA ILE A 24 -13.55 -5.08 -17.87
C ILE A 24 -13.76 -5.84 -19.17
N GLU A 25 -13.02 -6.94 -19.39
CA GLU A 25 -13.15 -7.76 -20.60
C GLU A 25 -14.58 -8.28 -20.79
N GLU A 26 -15.19 -8.79 -19.71
CA GLU A 26 -16.59 -9.23 -19.74
C GLU A 26 -17.55 -8.08 -20.08
N ILE A 27 -17.32 -6.89 -19.52
CA ILE A 27 -18.15 -5.72 -19.78
C ILE A 27 -17.97 -5.26 -21.23
N GLU A 28 -16.75 -5.28 -21.79
CA GLU A 28 -16.51 -4.94 -23.19
C GLU A 28 -17.21 -5.92 -24.13
N GLN A 29 -17.06 -7.23 -23.91
CA GLN A 29 -17.74 -8.26 -24.71
C GLN A 29 -19.26 -8.16 -24.64
N LYS A 30 -19.82 -7.91 -23.44
CA LYS A 30 -21.27 -7.72 -23.25
C LYS A 30 -21.77 -6.41 -23.89
N CYS A 31 -20.96 -5.35 -23.88
CA CYS A 31 -21.28 -4.09 -24.54
C CYS A 31 -21.25 -4.19 -26.07
N GLU A 32 -20.28 -4.92 -26.65
CA GLU A 32 -20.19 -5.14 -28.10
C GLU A 32 -21.41 -5.86 -28.66
N LYS A 33 -21.96 -6.80 -27.89
CA LYS A 33 -23.17 -7.57 -28.23
C LYS A 33 -24.47 -6.85 -27.88
N CYS A 34 -24.40 -5.62 -27.33
CA CYS A 34 -25.57 -4.96 -26.78
C CYS A 34 -26.36 -4.22 -27.88
N ALA A 35 -27.57 -4.69 -28.15
CA ALA A 35 -28.54 -4.00 -29.01
C ALA A 35 -29.19 -2.83 -28.25
N ILE A 36 -28.46 -1.74 -28.06
CA ILE A 36 -29.00 -0.56 -27.36
C ILE A 36 -29.64 0.37 -28.39
N LEU A 37 -30.89 0.75 -28.12
CA LEU A 37 -31.69 1.61 -29.00
C LEU A 37 -31.12 3.05 -29.11
N THR A 38 -30.54 3.62 -28.04
CA THR A 38 -29.91 4.96 -28.06
C THR A 38 -28.78 5.16 -27.03
N PRO A 39 -27.77 6.02 -27.30
CA PRO A 39 -26.69 6.35 -26.35
C PRO A 39 -27.16 6.87 -24.98
N ILE A 40 -28.25 7.64 -24.95
CA ILE A 40 -28.82 8.20 -23.71
C ILE A 40 -29.34 7.09 -22.80
N THR A 41 -30.00 6.08 -23.37
CA THR A 41 -30.51 4.93 -22.62
C THR A 41 -29.37 4.10 -22.05
N CYS A 42 -28.25 3.97 -22.80
CA CYS A 42 -27.03 3.34 -22.29
C CYS A 42 -26.50 4.08 -21.06
N ALA A 43 -26.30 5.40 -21.17
CA ALA A 43 -25.70 6.19 -20.10
C ALA A 43 -26.55 6.24 -18.82
N THR A 44 -27.88 6.20 -18.95
CA THR A 44 -28.81 6.40 -17.82
C THR A 44 -29.33 5.12 -17.19
N LYS A 45 -29.46 4.02 -17.95
CA LYS A 45 -30.12 2.79 -17.47
C LYS A 45 -29.25 1.53 -17.56
N CYS A 46 -28.09 1.59 -18.22
CA CYS A 46 -27.24 0.41 -18.37
C CYS A 46 -26.32 0.21 -17.14
N LYS A 47 -26.46 -0.94 -16.47
CA LYS A 47 -25.58 -1.34 -15.36
C LYS A 47 -24.11 -1.45 -15.79
N LEU A 48 -23.85 -1.96 -16.99
CA LEU A 48 -22.48 -2.08 -17.52
C LEU A 48 -21.85 -0.70 -17.73
N TRP A 49 -22.66 0.27 -18.20
CA TRP A 49 -22.20 1.64 -18.33
C TRP A 49 -21.85 2.25 -16.97
N LYS A 50 -22.70 2.04 -15.93
CA LYS A 50 -22.41 2.49 -14.56
C LYS A 50 -21.04 2.00 -14.09
N ILE A 51 -20.75 0.72 -14.30
CA ILE A 51 -19.43 0.14 -13.96
C ILE A 51 -18.30 0.79 -14.78
N LYS A 52 -18.46 0.95 -16.11
CA LYS A 52 -17.45 1.63 -16.93
C LYS A 52 -17.17 3.06 -16.45
N ARG A 53 -18.20 3.81 -16.03
CA ARG A 53 -18.04 5.15 -15.44
C ARG A 53 -17.28 5.10 -14.13
N GLU A 54 -17.57 4.13 -13.27
CA GLU A 54 -16.82 3.96 -12.01
C GLU A 54 -15.34 3.72 -12.28
N PHE A 55 -15.00 2.80 -13.19
CA PHE A 55 -13.61 2.55 -13.58
C PHE A 55 -12.94 3.79 -14.16
N ARG A 56 -13.60 4.54 -15.05
CA ARG A 56 -13.05 5.80 -15.60
C ARG A 56 -12.79 6.83 -14.51
N ARG A 57 -13.74 7.02 -13.58
CA ARG A 57 -13.57 7.95 -12.47
C ARG A 57 -12.43 7.51 -11.55
N LEU A 58 -12.33 6.21 -11.29
CA LEU A 58 -11.25 5.64 -10.48
C LEU A 58 -9.88 5.88 -11.13
N HIS A 59 -9.79 5.75 -12.46
CA HIS A 59 -8.57 6.06 -13.21
C HIS A 59 -8.05 7.47 -12.91
N GLU A 60 -8.94 8.46 -13.04
CA GLU A 60 -8.60 9.87 -12.82
C GLU A 60 -8.17 10.14 -11.37
N ILE A 61 -8.84 9.49 -10.41
CA ILE A 61 -8.47 9.59 -8.99
C ILE A 61 -7.08 8.96 -8.73
N MET A 62 -6.83 7.77 -9.29
CA MET A 62 -5.60 7.00 -9.06
C MET A 62 -4.36 7.62 -9.72
N LYS A 63 -4.53 8.45 -10.76
CA LYS A 63 -3.42 9.20 -11.40
C LYS A 63 -2.75 10.22 -10.47
N THR A 64 -3.42 10.62 -9.39
CA THR A 64 -2.85 11.58 -8.45
C THR A 64 -1.64 10.99 -7.73
N SER A 65 -0.52 11.73 -7.67
CA SER A 65 0.73 11.25 -7.07
C SER A 65 0.60 10.83 -5.61
N ASN A 66 -0.38 11.41 -4.90
CA ASN A 66 -0.63 11.17 -3.48
C ASN A 66 -1.79 10.18 -3.26
N TYR A 67 -2.27 9.50 -4.30
CA TYR A 67 -3.42 8.59 -4.20
C TYR A 67 -3.26 7.56 -3.09
N MET A 68 -2.11 6.87 -3.03
CA MET A 68 -1.85 5.85 -2.01
C MET A 68 -1.86 6.42 -0.58
N ILE A 69 -1.33 7.63 -0.39
CA ILE A 69 -1.32 8.31 0.91
C ILE A 69 -2.77 8.63 1.33
N ASN A 70 -3.55 9.17 0.40
CA ASN A 70 -4.96 9.51 0.65
C ASN A 70 -5.78 8.25 0.95
N LEU A 71 -5.61 7.18 0.17
CA LEU A 71 -6.27 5.91 0.37
C LEU A 71 -5.96 5.34 1.77
N LEU A 72 -4.68 5.22 2.12
CA LEU A 72 -4.29 4.67 3.42
C LEU A 72 -4.79 5.54 4.58
N ASN A 73 -4.69 6.86 4.48
CA ASN A 73 -5.24 7.76 5.50
C ASN A 73 -6.77 7.68 5.61
N THR A 74 -7.48 7.40 4.52
CA THR A 74 -8.92 7.12 4.56
C THR A 74 -9.20 5.82 5.32
N LEU A 75 -8.42 4.77 5.08
CA LEU A 75 -8.58 3.46 5.74
C LEU A 75 -8.17 3.46 7.21
N LYS A 76 -7.28 4.37 7.65
CA LYS A 76 -6.91 4.52 9.08
C LYS A 76 -8.04 5.07 9.96
N ASN A 77 -9.19 5.44 9.42
CA ASN A 77 -10.30 5.96 10.20
C ASN A 77 -11.36 4.87 10.44
N LYS A 78 -11.50 4.45 11.69
CA LYS A 78 -12.44 3.40 12.13
C LYS A 78 -13.89 3.65 11.68
N ARG A 79 -14.36 4.91 11.74
CA ARG A 79 -15.72 5.28 11.34
C ARG A 79 -15.92 5.16 9.83
N ARG A 80 -14.89 5.51 9.03
CA ARG A 80 -14.91 5.35 7.57
C ARG A 80 -14.96 3.88 7.17
N LEU A 81 -14.21 3.02 7.86
CA LEU A 81 -14.26 1.58 7.63
C LEU A 81 -15.65 0.99 7.93
N GLN A 82 -16.26 1.37 9.05
CA GLN A 82 -17.62 0.94 9.37
C GLN A 82 -18.63 1.41 8.33
N ILE A 83 -18.52 2.65 7.86
CA ILE A 83 -19.36 3.15 6.76
C ILE A 83 -19.14 2.33 5.50
N LEU A 84 -17.89 2.08 5.11
CA LEU A 84 -17.58 1.27 3.93
C LEU A 84 -18.17 -0.15 4.04
N GLU A 85 -18.11 -0.76 5.21
CA GLU A 85 -18.69 -2.07 5.47
C GLU A 85 -20.23 -2.05 5.31
N MET A 86 -20.90 -1.02 5.84
CA MET A 86 -22.35 -0.83 5.68
C MET A 86 -22.74 -0.62 4.22
N LEU A 87 -21.99 0.21 3.50
CA LEU A 87 -22.21 0.51 2.08
C LEU A 87 -21.93 -0.68 1.16
N SER A 88 -21.05 -1.60 1.59
CA SER A 88 -20.78 -2.86 0.89
C SER A 88 -21.97 -3.83 0.97
N LYS A 89 -22.83 -3.69 1.99
CA LYS A 89 -24.03 -4.52 2.18
C LYS A 89 -25.26 -3.97 1.45
N ARG A 90 -25.42 -2.65 1.38
CA ARG A 90 -26.56 -1.98 0.72
C ARG A 90 -26.31 -0.49 0.48
N GLU A 91 -27.04 0.10 -0.47
CA GLU A 91 -27.04 1.54 -0.69
C GLU A 91 -27.81 2.27 0.43
N LEU A 92 -27.30 3.39 0.93
CA LEU A 92 -27.86 4.11 2.08
C LEU A 92 -28.00 5.61 1.80
N SER A 93 -29.06 6.22 2.31
CA SER A 93 -29.17 7.69 2.35
C SER A 93 -28.37 8.25 3.52
N LEU A 94 -28.05 9.55 3.50
CA LEU A 94 -27.33 10.21 4.59
C LEU A 94 -28.03 10.04 5.97
N PRO A 95 -29.37 10.20 6.08
CA PRO A 95 -30.06 9.91 7.34
C PRO A 95 -29.91 8.46 7.79
N SER A 96 -29.95 7.49 6.87
CA SER A 96 -29.74 6.08 7.21
C SER A 96 -28.32 5.80 7.70
N VAL A 97 -27.30 6.38 7.06
CA VAL A 97 -25.90 6.28 7.55
C VAL A 97 -25.79 6.85 8.96
N GLN A 98 -26.39 8.00 9.22
CA GLN A 98 -26.40 8.61 10.56
C GLN A 98 -27.09 7.72 11.59
N GLN A 99 -28.25 7.14 11.26
CA GLN A 99 -28.96 6.24 12.16
C GLN A 99 -28.14 4.98 12.49
N GLU A 100 -27.50 4.36 11.51
CA GLU A 100 -26.65 3.19 11.76
C GLU A 100 -25.41 3.55 12.60
N LEU A 101 -24.78 4.71 12.35
CA LEU A 101 -23.68 5.18 13.17
C LEU A 101 -24.09 5.45 14.63
N LYS A 102 -25.30 5.99 14.87
CA LYS A 102 -25.84 6.19 16.22
C LYS A 102 -25.97 4.87 16.98
N LYS A 103 -26.36 3.77 16.32
CA LYS A 103 -26.42 2.43 16.94
C LYS A 103 -25.05 1.93 17.42
N HIS A 104 -23.97 2.43 16.83
CA HIS A 104 -22.58 2.14 17.21
C HIS A 104 -22.00 3.18 18.18
N GLY A 105 -22.83 4.06 18.76
CA GLY A 105 -22.43 5.08 19.73
C GLY A 105 -21.89 6.37 19.11
N TYR A 106 -22.00 6.57 17.79
CA TYR A 106 -21.52 7.79 17.12
C TYR A 106 -22.65 8.78 16.88
N HIS A 107 -22.68 9.85 17.67
CA HIS A 107 -23.69 10.91 17.60
C HIS A 107 -23.16 12.14 16.85
N HIS A 108 -23.04 12.04 15.52
CA HIS A 108 -22.58 13.13 14.67
C HIS A 108 -23.71 13.75 13.83
N SER A 109 -23.55 15.03 13.50
CA SER A 109 -24.42 15.71 12.55
C SER A 109 -24.29 15.09 11.15
N GLN A 110 -25.32 15.25 10.31
CA GLN A 110 -25.26 14.79 8.93
C GLN A 110 -24.15 15.50 8.14
N GLU A 111 -23.90 16.78 8.44
CA GLU A 111 -22.84 17.56 7.81
C GLU A 111 -21.45 17.00 8.15
N THR A 112 -21.21 16.67 9.43
CA THR A 112 -19.97 16.01 9.86
C THR A 112 -19.81 14.66 9.17
N ILE A 113 -20.87 13.86 9.06
CA ILE A 113 -20.80 12.55 8.39
C ILE A 113 -20.49 12.71 6.90
N ALA A 114 -21.13 13.67 6.24
CA ALA A 114 -20.92 13.96 4.83
C ALA A 114 -19.47 14.41 4.56
N ARG A 115 -18.96 15.38 5.33
CA ARG A 115 -17.63 15.97 5.11
C ARG A 115 -16.49 15.10 5.63
N GLU A 116 -16.58 14.58 6.85
CA GLU A 116 -15.43 13.95 7.52
C GLU A 116 -15.31 12.46 7.20
N TYR A 117 -16.41 11.81 6.80
CA TYR A 117 -16.41 10.36 6.59
C TYR A 117 -16.74 9.96 5.15
N LEU A 118 -17.85 10.45 4.59
CA LEU A 118 -18.28 10.06 3.25
C LEU A 118 -17.45 10.70 2.15
N ALA A 119 -17.15 12.00 2.22
CA ALA A 119 -16.34 12.68 1.21
C ALA A 119 -14.95 12.02 1.04
N PRO A 120 -14.17 11.74 2.11
CA PRO A 120 -12.89 11.04 1.96
C PRO A 120 -13.00 9.65 1.32
N LEU A 121 -14.08 8.90 1.59
CA LEU A 121 -14.33 7.61 0.93
C LEU A 121 -14.63 7.77 -0.56
N ILE A 122 -15.34 8.83 -0.95
CA ILE A 122 -15.65 9.14 -2.35
C ILE A 122 -14.42 9.65 -3.08
N ASP A 123 -13.60 10.49 -2.43
CA ASP A 123 -12.42 11.12 -3.01
C ASP A 123 -11.34 10.11 -3.38
N VAL A 124 -11.24 9.00 -2.64
CA VAL A 124 -10.35 7.87 -2.98
C VAL A 124 -11.06 6.76 -3.77
N GLY A 125 -12.30 6.99 -4.22
CA GLY A 125 -13.03 6.07 -5.08
C GLY A 125 -13.55 4.80 -4.40
N LEU A 126 -13.57 4.72 -3.06
CA LEU A 126 -14.14 3.59 -2.31
C LEU A 126 -15.67 3.66 -2.22
N ALA A 127 -16.24 4.86 -2.24
CA ALA A 127 -17.69 5.07 -2.24
C ALA A 127 -18.14 5.92 -3.44
N GLY A 128 -19.39 5.73 -3.85
CA GLY A 128 -20.07 6.53 -4.85
C GLY A 128 -21.32 7.19 -4.28
N ARG A 129 -21.84 8.19 -5.01
CA ARG A 129 -23.12 8.85 -4.71
C ARG A 129 -23.97 8.90 -5.98
N GLU A 130 -25.21 8.44 -5.88
CA GLU A 130 -26.20 8.45 -6.95
C GLU A 130 -27.59 8.65 -6.34
N ASN A 131 -28.43 9.52 -6.93
CA ASN A 131 -29.80 9.78 -6.46
C ASN A 131 -29.91 10.03 -4.94
N ASN A 132 -28.99 10.83 -4.36
CA ASN A 132 -28.89 11.09 -2.92
C ASN A 132 -28.65 9.86 -2.02
N ARG A 133 -28.23 8.75 -2.60
CA ARG A 133 -27.80 7.54 -1.89
C ARG A 133 -26.31 7.30 -2.11
N TYR A 134 -25.67 6.75 -1.09
CA TYR A 134 -24.29 6.34 -1.09
C TYR A 134 -24.22 4.83 -1.27
N TYR A 135 -23.16 4.37 -1.93
CA TYR A 135 -22.92 2.95 -2.20
C TYR A 135 -21.41 2.67 -2.23
N ALA A 136 -21.00 1.42 -1.97
CA ALA A 136 -19.60 1.02 -2.16
C ALA A 136 -19.34 0.78 -3.65
N THR A 137 -18.27 1.35 -4.21
CA THR A 137 -17.85 1.05 -5.58
C THR A 137 -17.33 -0.39 -5.66
N ILE A 138 -17.09 -0.91 -6.87
CA ILE A 138 -16.45 -2.23 -7.03
C ILE A 138 -15.08 -2.25 -6.35
N PHE A 139 -14.30 -1.17 -6.47
CA PHE A 139 -13.01 -1.04 -5.80
C PHE A 139 -13.18 -0.99 -4.27
N GLY A 140 -14.13 -0.20 -3.78
CA GLY A 140 -14.47 -0.13 -2.36
C GLY A 140 -14.88 -1.47 -1.76
N PHE A 141 -15.68 -2.25 -2.49
CA PHE A 141 -16.08 -3.59 -2.07
C PHE A 141 -14.87 -4.53 -1.95
N LYS A 142 -13.97 -4.53 -2.95
CA LYS A 142 -12.76 -5.38 -2.92
C LYS A 142 -11.81 -4.97 -1.79
N ILE A 143 -11.64 -3.68 -1.55
CA ILE A 143 -10.86 -3.17 -0.41
C ILE A 143 -11.51 -3.59 0.92
N ASN A 144 -12.83 -3.45 1.05
CA ASN A 144 -13.55 -3.87 2.25
C ASN A 144 -13.36 -5.37 2.52
N GLU A 145 -13.50 -6.22 1.50
CA GLU A 145 -13.25 -7.66 1.63
C GLU A 145 -11.81 -7.99 2.03
N LEU A 146 -10.84 -7.21 1.55
CA LEU A 146 -9.43 -7.41 1.88
C LEU A 146 -9.10 -7.06 3.34
N ILE A 147 -9.77 -6.05 3.90
CA ILE A 147 -9.47 -5.52 5.24
C ILE A 147 -10.49 -5.92 6.31
N LYS A 148 -11.55 -6.65 5.96
CA LYS A 148 -12.63 -7.03 6.89
C LYS A 148 -12.14 -7.80 8.11
N ASP A 149 -11.04 -8.54 7.99
CA ASP A 149 -10.47 -9.32 9.09
C ASP A 149 -9.33 -8.56 9.80
N PHE A 150 -9.07 -7.31 9.40
CA PHE A 150 -7.94 -6.50 9.86
C PHE A 150 -8.35 -5.11 10.35
N HIS A 151 -9.21 -5.10 11.36
CA HIS A 151 -9.73 -3.89 12.00
C HIS A 151 -8.65 -3.05 12.71
N GLU A 152 -7.49 -3.64 13.03
CA GLU A 152 -6.40 -2.97 13.75
C GLU A 152 -5.72 -1.87 12.94
N ILE A 153 -5.89 -1.83 11.61
CA ILE A 153 -5.25 -0.82 10.75
C ILE A 153 -5.58 0.61 11.18
N ALA A 154 -6.79 0.83 11.72
CA ALA A 154 -7.26 2.12 12.20
C ALA A 154 -6.66 2.53 13.56
N GLU A 155 -6.07 1.60 14.29
CA GLU A 155 -5.55 1.82 15.64
C GLU A 155 -4.02 1.84 15.66
N ILE A 156 -3.39 1.19 14.67
CA ILE A 156 -1.93 1.01 14.59
C ILE A 156 -1.21 2.27 14.09
N PHE A 157 -1.77 2.94 13.07
CA PHE A 157 -1.10 4.02 12.36
C PHE A 157 -1.73 5.39 12.68
N PRO A 158 -0.92 6.47 12.69
CA PRO A 158 -1.45 7.81 12.86
C PRO A 158 -2.38 8.17 11.71
N THR A 159 -3.54 8.74 12.04
CA THR A 159 -4.45 9.37 11.08
C THR A 159 -3.77 10.62 10.51
N HIS A 160 -3.95 10.86 9.20
CA HIS A 160 -3.38 12.03 8.50
C HIS A 160 -1.84 12.10 8.54
N SER A 161 -1.16 11.03 8.13
CA SER A 161 0.29 11.00 8.02
C SER A 161 0.76 10.91 6.56
N GLU A 162 2.02 11.26 6.33
CA GLU A 162 2.76 11.01 5.07
C GLU A 162 3.05 9.51 4.84
N CYS A 163 2.39 8.64 5.58
CA CYS A 163 2.51 7.18 5.53
C CYS A 163 3.94 6.62 5.74
N TYR A 164 4.76 7.32 6.53
CA TYR A 164 6.14 6.88 6.81
C TYR A 164 6.20 5.58 7.61
N GLU A 165 5.23 5.35 8.51
CA GLU A 165 5.10 4.09 9.24
C GLU A 165 4.85 2.90 8.29
N GLU A 166 3.98 3.06 7.30
CA GLU A 166 3.66 2.06 6.29
C GLU A 166 4.84 1.81 5.35
N ILE A 167 5.53 2.87 4.93
CA ILE A 167 6.77 2.79 4.13
C ILE A 167 7.83 1.99 4.90
N ALA A 168 8.06 2.32 6.18
CA ALA A 168 9.04 1.63 7.02
C ALA A 168 8.74 0.14 7.12
N ILE A 169 7.48 -0.24 7.40
CA ILE A 169 7.08 -1.64 7.50
C ILE A 169 7.28 -2.36 6.16
N SER A 170 6.89 -1.76 5.04
CA SER A 170 7.07 -2.37 3.72
C SER A 170 8.54 -2.68 3.43
N ILE A 171 9.46 -1.76 3.76
CA ILE A 171 10.90 -1.95 3.56
C ILE A 171 11.45 -3.07 4.45
N LEU A 172 10.87 -3.25 5.64
CA LEU A 172 11.28 -4.26 6.61
C LEU A 172 10.73 -5.66 6.32
N ILE A 173 9.85 -5.83 5.33
CA ILE A 173 9.33 -7.15 4.90
C ILE A 173 10.48 -8.05 4.44
N GLU A 174 11.37 -7.53 3.61
CA GLU A 174 12.42 -8.32 2.98
C GLU A 174 13.53 -8.69 3.96
N LYS A 175 13.98 -7.73 4.76
CA LYS A 175 15.08 -7.90 5.70
C LYS A 175 15.09 -6.85 6.80
N SER A 176 15.80 -7.19 7.87
CA SER A 176 16.14 -6.22 8.92
C SER A 176 16.93 -5.05 8.35
N ARG A 177 16.65 -3.83 8.82
CA ARG A 177 17.34 -2.61 8.37
C ARG A 177 17.83 -1.79 9.54
N THR A 178 18.88 -1.03 9.29
CA THR A 178 19.45 -0.07 10.24
C THR A 178 18.77 1.29 10.12
N TYR A 179 18.95 2.13 11.14
CA TYR A 179 18.49 3.53 11.10
C TYR A 179 19.04 4.31 9.89
N LYS A 180 20.29 4.05 9.49
CA LYS A 180 20.93 4.73 8.35
C LYS A 180 20.32 4.31 7.01
N GLU A 181 19.94 3.04 6.87
CA GLU A 181 19.28 2.54 5.67
C GLU A 181 17.85 3.08 5.57
N LEU A 182 17.10 3.13 6.68
CA LEU A 182 15.73 3.68 6.68
C LEU A 182 15.69 5.18 6.36
N LYS A 183 16.75 5.93 6.68
CA LYS A 183 16.92 7.34 6.28
C LYS A 183 16.97 7.57 4.77
N GLN A 184 17.20 6.53 3.96
CA GLN A 184 17.19 6.66 2.50
C GLN A 184 15.76 6.79 1.94
N PHE A 185 14.76 6.34 2.70
CA PHE A 185 13.36 6.28 2.25
C PHE A 185 12.43 7.22 3.03
N ILE A 186 12.83 7.61 4.25
CA ILE A 186 12.03 8.44 5.15
C ILE A 186 12.86 9.66 5.54
N PRO A 187 12.26 10.88 5.58
CA PRO A 187 12.98 12.08 6.00
C PRO A 187 13.66 11.88 7.35
N ALA A 188 14.94 12.27 7.44
CA ALA A 188 15.77 12.04 8.63
C ALA A 188 15.14 12.51 9.95
N LYS A 189 14.40 13.63 9.91
CA LYS A 189 13.67 14.21 11.04
C LYS A 189 12.52 13.31 11.56
N SER A 190 11.99 12.43 10.72
CA SER A 190 10.82 11.60 11.02
C SER A 190 11.20 10.18 11.45
N VAL A 191 12.35 9.65 11.00
CA VAL A 191 12.72 8.23 11.21
C VAL A 191 12.67 7.81 12.69
N ALA A 192 13.22 8.62 13.59
CA ALA A 192 13.26 8.27 15.02
C ALA A 192 11.84 8.16 15.61
N ARG A 193 10.95 9.10 15.26
CA ARG A 193 9.55 9.12 15.69
C ARG A 193 8.77 7.93 15.12
N VAL A 194 8.97 7.63 13.84
CA VAL A 194 8.34 6.49 13.16
C VAL A 194 8.72 5.19 13.85
N LEU A 195 10.02 4.95 14.07
CA LEU A 195 10.50 3.74 14.73
C LEU A 195 9.98 3.61 16.17
N GLN A 196 9.93 4.72 16.92
CA GLN A 196 9.38 4.72 18.27
C GLN A 196 7.90 4.32 18.29
N ARG A 197 7.10 4.84 17.35
CA ARG A 197 5.67 4.50 17.24
C ARG A 197 5.46 3.05 16.85
N LEU A 198 6.17 2.58 15.82
CA LEU A 198 6.13 1.20 15.36
C LEU A 198 6.53 0.20 16.47
N GLN A 199 7.51 0.58 17.29
CA GLN A 199 7.93 -0.23 18.44
C GLN A 199 6.87 -0.21 19.54
N LYS A 200 6.23 0.95 19.80
CA LYS A 200 5.14 1.08 20.79
C LYS A 200 3.89 0.29 20.38
N SER A 201 3.58 0.22 19.08
CA SER A 201 2.48 -0.60 18.54
C SER A 201 2.86 -2.07 18.35
N GLY A 202 4.08 -2.47 18.72
CA GLY A 202 4.54 -3.87 18.68
C GLY A 202 4.73 -4.41 17.26
N LEU A 203 4.84 -3.56 16.24
CA LEU A 203 5.04 -3.96 14.85
C LEU A 203 6.49 -4.25 14.51
N ILE A 204 7.41 -3.58 15.20
CA ILE A 204 8.84 -3.81 15.04
C ILE A 204 9.50 -4.13 16.37
N TYR A 205 10.51 -4.98 16.28
CA TYR A 205 11.45 -5.26 17.35
C TYR A 205 12.78 -4.57 17.06
N ALA A 206 13.37 -4.00 18.11
CA ALA A 206 14.73 -3.50 18.10
C ALA A 206 15.44 -4.01 19.36
N PRO A 207 16.70 -4.44 19.27
CA PRO A 207 17.47 -4.83 20.43
C PRO A 207 17.48 -3.72 21.49
N LYS A 208 17.13 -4.06 22.74
CA LYS A 208 17.11 -3.11 23.88
C LYS A 208 18.51 -2.56 24.19
N GLU A 209 19.54 -3.30 23.81
CA GLU A 209 20.94 -2.92 24.03
C GLU A 209 21.26 -1.58 23.38
N ARG A 210 21.84 -0.67 24.17
CA ARG A 210 22.41 0.59 23.67
C ARG A 210 23.83 0.39 23.13
N ASP A 211 24.38 -0.80 23.32
CA ASP A 211 25.71 -1.11 22.87
C ASP A 211 25.72 -1.22 21.34
N TYR A 212 26.54 -0.38 20.72
CA TYR A 212 26.73 -0.33 19.27
C TYR A 212 28.17 -0.71 18.88
N ILE A 213 29.02 -1.01 19.86
CA ILE A 213 30.40 -1.45 19.68
C ILE A 213 30.52 -2.85 20.27
N PHE A 214 30.88 -3.80 19.41
CA PHE A 214 31.08 -5.19 19.76
C PHE A 214 32.54 -5.55 19.55
N TYR A 215 33.05 -6.40 20.44
CA TYR A 215 34.41 -6.89 20.42
C TYR A 215 34.43 -8.34 19.95
N PHE A 216 35.34 -8.64 19.03
CA PHE A 216 35.44 -9.94 18.35
C PHE A 216 36.86 -10.49 18.46
N LYS A 217 36.98 -11.81 18.55
CA LYS A 217 38.28 -12.50 18.45
C LYS A 217 38.81 -12.40 17.02
N THR A 218 40.11 -12.19 16.88
CA THR A 218 40.82 -12.37 15.61
C THR A 218 41.16 -13.84 15.39
N ARG A 219 41.54 -14.21 14.16
CA ARG A 219 42.07 -15.54 13.84
C ARG A 219 43.50 -15.81 14.35
N ARG A 220 44.11 -14.84 15.05
CA ARG A 220 45.49 -14.97 15.53
C ARG A 220 45.57 -15.97 16.66
N ASP A 221 46.59 -16.82 16.61
CA ASP A 221 46.85 -17.82 17.65
C ASP A 221 47.15 -17.16 19.01
N PRO A 222 46.33 -17.40 20.04
CA PRO A 222 46.54 -16.83 21.36
C PRO A 222 47.71 -17.49 22.10
N SER A 223 48.11 -18.71 21.77
CA SER A 223 49.15 -19.46 22.51
C SER A 223 50.54 -18.81 22.44
N LYS A 224 50.78 -18.00 21.41
CA LYS A 224 52.07 -17.32 21.15
C LYS A 224 52.25 -15.99 21.91
N LEU A 225 51.32 -15.64 22.80
CA LEU A 225 51.30 -14.36 23.49
C LEU A 225 51.10 -14.56 24.99
N GLU A 226 51.87 -13.81 25.79
CA GLU A 226 51.71 -13.80 27.23
C GLU A 226 50.40 -13.09 27.61
N PHE A 227 49.62 -13.71 28.49
CA PHE A 227 48.42 -13.12 29.09
C PHE A 227 48.63 -12.91 30.58
N SER A 228 48.10 -11.81 31.11
CA SER A 228 47.76 -11.81 32.53
C SER A 228 46.54 -12.71 32.76
N LEU A 229 46.38 -13.25 33.97
CA LEU A 229 45.22 -14.09 34.33
C LEU A 229 43.88 -13.41 33.99
N THR A 230 43.78 -12.10 34.23
CA THR A 230 42.57 -11.34 33.91
C THR A 230 42.41 -11.08 32.41
N GLU A 231 43.50 -10.89 31.66
CA GLU A 231 43.45 -10.74 30.20
C GLU A 231 42.99 -12.04 29.52
N ARG A 232 43.48 -13.19 29.98
CA ARG A 232 43.04 -14.51 29.51
C ARG A 232 41.55 -14.70 29.77
N ARG A 233 41.09 -14.42 31.00
CA ARG A 233 39.66 -14.50 31.37
C ARG A 233 38.78 -13.62 30.46
N VAL A 234 39.20 -12.38 30.20
CA VAL A 234 38.46 -11.47 29.29
C VAL A 234 38.46 -12.00 27.86
N TYR A 235 39.59 -12.51 27.37
CA TYR A 235 39.69 -13.05 26.01
C TYR A 235 38.82 -14.29 25.82
N GLU A 236 38.86 -15.26 26.73
CA GLU A 236 38.11 -16.51 26.64
C GLU A 236 36.61 -16.28 26.56
N ASN A 237 36.09 -15.30 27.31
CA ASN A 237 34.68 -14.93 27.36
C ASN A 237 34.15 -14.15 26.13
N ILE A 238 34.99 -13.84 25.13
CA ILE A 238 34.53 -13.22 23.88
C ILE A 238 34.04 -14.31 22.91
N PRO A 239 32.75 -14.33 22.53
CA PRO A 239 32.21 -15.28 21.55
C PRO A 239 32.61 -14.91 20.11
N ALA A 240 32.43 -15.84 19.18
CA ALA A 240 32.69 -15.61 17.76
C ALA A 240 31.78 -14.50 17.18
N ASP A 241 30.52 -14.44 17.59
CA ASP A 241 29.52 -13.44 17.16
C ASP A 241 29.74 -12.05 17.78
N GLY A 242 30.76 -11.93 18.64
CA GLY A 242 31.12 -10.69 19.33
C GLY A 242 30.27 -10.40 20.56
N ILE A 243 30.80 -9.54 21.43
CA ILE A 243 30.15 -9.17 22.69
C ILE A 243 30.39 -7.69 23.02
N PRO A 244 29.39 -6.97 23.57
CA PRO A 244 29.61 -5.61 24.03
C PRO A 244 30.34 -5.59 25.37
N ALA A 245 31.02 -4.48 25.66
CA ALA A 245 31.86 -4.35 26.87
C ALA A 245 31.07 -4.51 28.18
N ARG A 246 29.79 -4.11 28.21
CA ARG A 246 28.93 -4.24 29.41
C ARG A 246 28.64 -5.70 29.74
N LYS A 247 28.12 -6.46 28.78
CA LYS A 247 27.90 -7.91 28.93
C LYS A 247 29.19 -8.66 29.24
N LEU A 248 30.32 -8.23 28.65
CA LEU A 248 31.62 -8.83 28.95
C LEU A 248 32.07 -8.55 30.39
N ALA A 249 31.83 -7.34 30.90
CA ALA A 249 32.10 -6.98 32.29
C ALA A 249 31.28 -7.83 33.27
N GLU A 250 29.99 -7.99 32.99
CA GLU A 250 29.07 -8.84 33.77
C GLU A 250 29.54 -10.31 33.76
N LYS A 251 29.82 -10.88 32.58
CA LYS A 251 30.30 -12.28 32.46
C LYS A 251 31.62 -12.55 33.16
N THR A 252 32.54 -11.58 33.16
CA THR A 252 33.88 -11.75 33.73
C THR A 252 33.97 -11.37 35.20
N GLY A 253 32.91 -10.79 35.77
CA GLY A 253 32.87 -10.32 37.16
C GLY A 253 33.82 -9.16 37.44
N ILE A 254 34.16 -8.33 36.44
CA ILE A 254 35.07 -7.19 36.60
C ILE A 254 34.37 -5.88 36.25
N SER A 255 34.85 -4.77 36.82
CA SER A 255 34.28 -3.45 36.54
C SER A 255 34.44 -3.06 35.07
N LEU A 256 33.45 -2.33 34.53
CA LEU A 256 33.45 -1.88 33.13
C LEU A 256 34.73 -1.12 32.74
N ARG A 257 35.28 -0.30 33.65
CA ARG A 257 36.57 0.40 33.48
C ARG A 257 37.72 -0.60 33.27
N ARG A 258 37.78 -1.67 34.06
CA ARG A 258 38.79 -2.73 33.91
C ARG A 258 38.58 -3.53 32.62
N THR A 259 37.34 -3.81 32.23
CA THR A 259 37.02 -4.45 30.94
C THR A 259 37.58 -3.65 29.77
N TYR A 260 37.35 -2.33 29.72
CA TYR A 260 37.93 -1.47 28.69
C TYR A 260 39.46 -1.45 28.71
N LYS A 261 40.08 -1.43 29.90
CA LYS A 261 41.54 -1.51 30.05
C LYS A 261 42.09 -2.78 29.39
N TYR A 262 41.50 -3.94 29.67
CA TYR A 262 41.96 -5.21 29.12
C TYR A 262 41.63 -5.37 27.64
N LEU A 263 40.46 -4.94 27.19
CA LEU A 263 40.11 -4.90 25.76
C LEU A 263 41.10 -4.03 24.97
N ARG A 264 41.55 -2.89 25.52
CA ARG A 264 42.60 -2.05 24.88
C ARG A 264 43.93 -2.79 24.74
N ARG A 265 44.33 -3.57 25.75
CA ARG A 265 45.56 -4.39 25.71
C ARG A 265 45.45 -5.54 24.72
N LEU A 266 44.33 -6.27 24.72
CA LEU A 266 44.04 -7.33 23.75
C LEU A 266 43.99 -6.81 22.32
N ARG A 267 43.49 -5.59 22.11
CA ARG A 267 43.55 -4.90 20.80
C ARG A 267 44.98 -4.55 20.39
N ARG A 268 45.83 -4.04 21.30
CA ARG A 268 47.26 -3.79 21.01
C ARG A 268 47.99 -5.07 20.61
N LYS A 269 47.65 -6.20 21.24
CA LYS A 269 48.15 -7.54 20.90
C LYS A 269 47.57 -8.10 19.59
N LYS A 270 46.64 -7.39 18.94
CA LYS A 270 45.91 -7.80 17.73
C LYS A 270 45.17 -9.14 17.91
N LEU A 271 44.70 -9.43 19.13
CA LEU A 271 43.89 -10.62 19.45
C LEU A 271 42.39 -10.34 19.37
N VAL A 272 42.01 -9.07 19.56
CA VAL A 272 40.64 -8.60 19.55
C VAL A 272 40.55 -7.39 18.63
N PHE A 273 39.43 -7.24 17.93
CA PHE A 273 39.08 -6.00 17.23
C PHE A 273 37.69 -5.54 17.65
N ALA A 274 37.43 -4.25 17.45
CA ALA A 274 36.14 -3.64 17.75
C ALA A 274 35.44 -3.30 16.42
N ARG A 275 34.17 -3.67 16.29
CA ARG A 275 33.34 -3.33 15.15
C ARG A 275 32.07 -2.64 15.63
N LYS A 276 31.66 -1.59 14.92
CA LYS A 276 30.36 -0.97 15.15
C LYS A 276 29.29 -1.87 14.55
N GLN A 277 28.36 -2.36 15.36
CA GLN A 277 27.15 -3.02 14.89
C GLN A 277 25.99 -2.04 15.10
N PRO A 278 25.46 -1.46 14.01
CA PRO A 278 24.32 -0.55 14.12
C PRO A 278 23.09 -1.31 14.57
N LYS A 279 22.20 -0.62 15.29
CA LYS A 279 20.89 -1.17 15.66
C LYS A 279 20.11 -1.52 14.39
N THR A 280 19.69 -2.78 14.31
CA THR A 280 18.77 -3.27 13.29
C THR A 280 17.36 -3.31 13.84
N TYR A 281 16.40 -3.09 12.96
CA TYR A 281 14.97 -3.17 13.22
C TYR A 281 14.43 -4.34 12.40
N THR A 282 13.61 -5.17 13.00
CA THR A 282 12.97 -6.34 12.38
C THR A 282 11.47 -6.26 12.60
N LEU A 283 10.67 -6.80 11.67
CA LEU A 283 9.24 -6.97 11.91
C LEU A 283 9.00 -8.02 12.99
N THR A 284 7.98 -7.80 13.80
CA THR A 284 7.36 -8.86 14.62
C THR A 284 6.37 -9.66 13.76
N GLU A 285 5.79 -10.73 14.29
CA GLU A 285 4.71 -11.46 13.59
C GLU A 285 3.52 -10.53 13.26
N LYS A 286 3.12 -9.69 14.21
CA LYS A 286 2.09 -8.66 14.01
C LYS A 286 2.50 -7.66 12.92
N GLY A 287 3.76 -7.22 12.95
CA GLY A 287 4.34 -6.36 11.92
C GLY A 287 4.28 -6.99 10.54
N PHE A 288 4.65 -8.26 10.42
CA PHE A 288 4.66 -9.00 9.15
C PHE A 288 3.24 -9.15 8.58
N LYS A 289 2.25 -9.55 9.39
CA LYS A 289 0.84 -9.62 8.96
C LYS A 289 0.33 -8.26 8.45
N THR A 290 0.64 -7.19 9.19
CA THR A 290 0.28 -5.82 8.78
C THR A 290 0.93 -5.46 7.44
N ALA A 291 2.21 -5.80 7.27
CA ALA A 291 2.97 -5.54 6.07
C ALA A 291 2.41 -6.25 4.84
N MET A 292 2.02 -7.52 4.99
CA MET A 292 1.39 -8.31 3.94
C MET A 292 0.07 -7.68 3.47
N ILE A 293 -0.77 -7.23 4.40
CA ILE A 293 -2.04 -6.59 4.04
C ILE A 293 -1.80 -5.27 3.30
N LEU A 294 -0.85 -4.45 3.75
CA LEU A 294 -0.46 -3.23 3.04
C LEU A 294 0.04 -3.53 1.61
N ASN A 295 0.76 -4.65 1.42
CA ASN A 295 1.22 -5.09 0.11
C ASN A 295 0.06 -5.55 -0.77
N GLU A 296 -0.90 -6.31 -0.24
CA GLU A 296 -2.11 -6.73 -0.96
C GLU A 296 -2.97 -5.52 -1.36
N ILE A 297 -3.08 -4.49 -0.51
CA ILE A 297 -3.77 -3.23 -0.87
C ILE A 297 -3.07 -2.58 -2.06
N ARG A 298 -1.73 -2.47 -2.04
CA ARG A 298 -0.96 -1.89 -3.15
C ARG A 298 -1.12 -2.67 -4.44
N LYS A 299 -1.08 -4.01 -4.35
CA LYS A 299 -1.30 -4.89 -5.49
C LYS A 299 -2.69 -4.70 -6.07
N LEU A 300 -3.72 -4.67 -5.23
CA LEU A 300 -5.09 -4.41 -5.66
C LEU A 300 -5.23 -3.06 -6.36
N VAL A 301 -4.59 -2.01 -5.83
CA VAL A 301 -4.54 -0.70 -6.50
C VAL A 301 -3.87 -0.78 -7.87
N ALA A 302 -2.74 -1.48 -7.98
CA ALA A 302 -2.05 -1.67 -9.26
C ALA A 302 -2.90 -2.45 -10.26
N ASP A 303 -3.59 -3.50 -9.82
CA ASP A 303 -4.49 -4.31 -10.66
C ASP A 303 -5.66 -3.47 -11.18
N PHE A 304 -6.28 -2.65 -10.32
CA PHE A 304 -7.34 -1.74 -10.74
C PHE A 304 -6.82 -0.65 -11.68
N LEU A 305 -5.65 -0.07 -11.41
CA LEU A 305 -5.05 0.95 -12.28
C LEU A 305 -4.70 0.40 -13.67
N ALA A 306 -4.17 -0.83 -13.73
CA ALA A 306 -3.90 -1.50 -14.99
C ALA A 306 -5.20 -1.77 -15.77
N ALA A 307 -6.23 -2.27 -15.09
CA ALA A 307 -7.53 -2.52 -15.68
C ALA A 307 -8.16 -1.21 -16.21
N THR A 308 -8.19 -0.13 -15.41
CA THR A 308 -8.75 1.16 -15.83
C THR A 308 -7.97 1.78 -17.00
N ALA A 309 -6.64 1.59 -17.04
CA ALA A 309 -5.81 2.01 -18.17
C ALA A 309 -6.15 1.26 -19.46
N MET A 310 -6.50 -0.04 -19.40
CA MET A 310 -6.97 -0.79 -20.57
C MET A 310 -8.27 -0.21 -21.13
N LEU A 311 -9.23 0.11 -20.25
CA LEU A 311 -10.54 0.68 -20.64
C LEU A 311 -10.41 2.09 -21.23
N THR A 312 -9.45 2.89 -20.73
CA THR A 312 -9.21 4.26 -21.20
C THR A 312 -8.22 4.35 -22.37
N LYS A 313 -7.60 3.22 -22.73
CA LYS A 313 -6.54 3.12 -23.75
C LYS A 313 -5.32 4.01 -23.45
N ASP A 314 -5.00 4.15 -22.16
CA ASP A 314 -3.88 4.94 -21.66
C ASP A 314 -2.56 4.16 -21.83
N SER A 315 -1.89 4.34 -22.96
CA SER A 315 -0.71 3.55 -23.33
C SER A 315 0.50 3.79 -22.43
N GLU A 316 0.64 5.00 -21.88
CA GLU A 316 1.80 5.37 -21.04
C GLU A 316 1.79 4.61 -19.70
N ILE A 317 0.62 4.50 -19.06
CA ILE A 317 0.47 3.76 -17.80
C ILE A 317 0.61 2.26 -18.02
N LEU A 318 0.05 1.74 -19.12
CA LEU A 318 0.16 0.32 -19.46
C LEU A 318 1.62 -0.10 -19.67
N GLU A 319 2.43 0.73 -20.34
CA GLU A 319 3.85 0.46 -20.57
C GLU A 319 4.67 0.47 -19.27
N LYS A 320 4.35 1.36 -18.32
CA LYS A 320 5.00 1.42 -17.00
C LYS A 320 4.63 0.25 -16.09
N LEU A 321 3.40 -0.24 -16.15
CA LEU A 321 2.90 -1.31 -15.28
C LEU A 321 3.10 -2.72 -15.86
N MET A 322 3.20 -2.85 -17.19
CA MET A 322 3.32 -4.13 -17.90
C MET A 322 4.34 -4.04 -19.05
N PRO A 323 5.66 -3.98 -18.77
CA PRO A 323 6.68 -3.79 -19.80
C PRO A 323 6.78 -4.97 -20.79
N ASP A 324 6.39 -6.19 -20.38
CA ASP A 324 6.57 -7.40 -21.19
C ASP A 324 5.41 -7.70 -22.16
N THR A 325 4.28 -6.99 -22.06
CA THR A 325 3.17 -7.16 -23.00
C THR A 325 3.32 -6.17 -24.16
N LYS A 326 4.30 -6.40 -25.04
CA LYS A 326 4.34 -5.75 -26.36
C LYS A 326 3.08 -6.12 -27.14
N ARG A 327 2.01 -5.32 -27.00
CA ARG A 327 0.85 -5.33 -27.88
C ARG A 327 1.37 -5.12 -29.30
N ARG A 328 1.34 -6.17 -30.12
CA ARG A 328 1.50 -6.09 -31.59
C ARG A 328 0.52 -5.03 -32.09
N LYS A 329 0.99 -3.81 -32.33
CA LYS A 329 0.25 -2.79 -33.08
C LYS A 329 0.16 -3.29 -34.51
N THR A 330 -0.95 -3.94 -34.87
CA THR A 330 -1.33 -4.12 -36.26
C THR A 330 -1.59 -2.71 -36.82
N LYS A 331 -0.62 -2.17 -37.55
CA LYS A 331 -0.81 -0.97 -38.38
C LYS A 331 -1.94 -1.27 -39.36
N ARG A 332 -3.13 -0.75 -39.09
CA ARG A 332 -4.20 -0.67 -40.08
C ARG A 332 -3.74 0.37 -41.11
N LYS A 333 -3.27 -0.09 -42.28
CA LYS A 333 -3.01 0.79 -43.43
C LYS A 333 -4.28 1.58 -43.69
N GLU A 334 -4.23 2.89 -43.48
CA GLU A 334 -5.19 3.81 -44.09
C GLU A 334 -5.06 3.63 -45.60
N ARG A 335 -6.19 3.28 -46.23
CA ARG A 335 -6.30 3.29 -47.68
C ARG A 335 -6.29 4.76 -48.09
N GLU A 336 -5.24 5.17 -48.78
CA GLU A 336 -5.21 6.42 -49.54
C GLU A 336 -6.43 6.44 -50.47
N ILE A 337 -7.34 7.37 -50.22
CA ILE A 337 -8.42 7.71 -51.14
C ILE A 337 -7.79 8.65 -52.18
N PHE A 338 -7.57 8.13 -53.39
CA PHE A 338 -7.29 8.96 -54.56
C PHE A 338 -8.50 9.88 -54.82
N PRO A 339 -8.32 11.20 -55.01
CA PRO A 339 -9.38 12.03 -55.53
C PRO A 339 -9.52 11.81 -57.03
N LEU A 340 -10.69 11.31 -57.45
CA LEU A 340 -11.16 11.36 -58.82
C LEU A 340 -11.45 12.82 -59.18
N THR A 341 -10.58 13.39 -60.02
CA THR A 341 -10.79 14.69 -60.66
C THR A 341 -12.00 14.58 -61.60
N VAL A 342 -13.10 15.22 -61.25
CA VAL A 342 -14.23 15.45 -62.16
C VAL A 342 -14.03 16.81 -62.83
N LEU A 343 -13.96 16.76 -64.15
CA LEU A 343 -13.94 17.87 -65.08
C LEU A 343 -15.22 18.72 -64.99
N ALA A 344 -15.08 20.04 -65.04
CA ALA A 344 -16.11 20.97 -65.50
C ALA A 344 -15.48 22.31 -65.95
N PRO A 345 -16.15 23.09 -66.83
CA PRO A 345 -15.51 23.76 -67.95
C PRO A 345 -15.47 25.30 -67.86
N TYR A 346 -14.69 25.90 -68.78
CA TYR A 346 -14.82 27.23 -69.39
C TYR A 346 -15.21 28.45 -68.53
N ARG A 347 -14.30 29.44 -68.48
CA ARG A 347 -14.66 30.86 -68.57
C ARG A 347 -13.71 31.60 -69.51
N LEU A 348 -14.28 32.10 -70.60
CA LEU A 348 -13.78 33.21 -71.40
C LEU A 348 -13.89 34.51 -70.60
N THR A 349 -12.90 35.40 -70.73
CA THR A 349 -12.98 36.89 -70.77
C THR A 349 -11.54 37.43 -70.74
N SER A 350 -11.00 37.84 -71.89
CA SER A 350 -10.84 39.25 -72.32
C SER A 350 -9.78 40.05 -71.54
N LYS A 351 -8.56 40.13 -72.07
CA LYS A 351 -8.03 41.29 -72.81
C LYS A 351 -6.70 40.92 -73.47
#